data_AF-X1SP61-F1
#
_entry.id   AF-X1SP61-F1
#
_cell.length_a   1.000
_cell.length_b   1.000
_cell.length_c   1.000
_cell.angle_alpha   90.00
_cell.angle_beta   90.00
_cell.angle_gamma   90.00
#
_symmetry.space_group_name_H-M   'P 1'
#
loop_
_entity.id
_entity.type
_entity.pdbx_description
1 polymer ?
#
loop_
_entity_poly.entity_id
_entity_poly.type
_entity_poly.pdbx_seq_one_letter_code
_entity_poly.pdbx_strand_id
1 'polypeptide(L)' 'MAKPRKTYKYNFKVKNKIVHRGITNNLERREQEHKQKWPKGHIAQVGYRTTEEAARKWEQNHGET' A
#
# COMPACT_ATOMS: atom_id res chain seq x y z
N MET A 1 -21.68 14.73 -1.07
CA MET A 1 -21.14 13.82 -2.12
C MET A 1 -20.21 12.81 -1.48
N ALA A 2 -20.42 11.51 -1.72
CA ALA A 2 -19.54 10.47 -1.22
C ALA A 2 -18.18 10.56 -1.94
N LYS A 3 -17.08 10.76 -1.21
CA LYS A 3 -15.74 10.78 -1.79
C LYS A 3 -15.43 9.41 -2.43
N PRO A 4 -14.94 9.35 -3.68
CA PRO A 4 -14.70 8.09 -4.35
C PRO A 4 -13.59 7.29 -3.64
N ARG A 5 -13.89 6.05 -3.28
CA ARG A 5 -12.95 5.11 -2.64
C ARG A 5 -12.05 4.47 -3.70
N LYS A 6 -11.05 5.20 -4.18
CA LYS A 6 -10.13 4.75 -5.24
C LYS A 6 -8.76 4.32 -4.72
N THR A 7 -8.48 4.53 -3.43
CA THR A 7 -7.16 4.31 -2.86
C THR A 7 -7.08 2.94 -2.18
N TYR A 8 -6.02 2.21 -2.50
CA TYR A 8 -5.67 0.95 -1.90
C TYR A 8 -4.57 1.16 -0.86
N LYS A 9 -4.70 0.46 0.26
CA LYS A 9 -3.66 0.35 1.28
C LYS A 9 -2.90 -0.95 1.01
N TYR A 10 -1.59 -0.92 1.12
CA TYR A 10 -0.79 -2.10 0.85
C TYR A 10 0.47 -2.20 1.72
N ASN A 11 0.88 -3.45 1.92
CA ASN A 11 2.13 -3.82 2.57
C ASN A 11 3.01 -4.53 1.55
N PHE A 12 4.16 -3.98 1.22
CA PHE A 12 5.17 -4.68 0.45
C PHE A 12 5.92 -5.65 1.36
N LYS A 13 5.77 -6.94 1.08
CA LYS A 13 6.39 -8.03 1.83
C LYS A 13 7.54 -8.62 1.03
N VAL A 14 8.67 -8.83 1.70
CA VAL A 14 9.80 -9.58 1.15
C VAL A 14 10.01 -10.79 2.05
N LYS A 15 9.77 -11.98 1.50
CA LYS A 15 9.71 -13.25 2.26
C LYS A 15 8.69 -13.15 3.41
N ASN A 16 9.17 -12.98 4.65
CA ASN A 16 8.35 -12.95 5.87
C ASN A 16 8.37 -11.58 6.59
N LYS A 17 8.98 -10.55 5.96
CA LYS A 17 9.09 -9.20 6.55
C LYS A 17 8.36 -8.18 5.69
N ILE A 18 7.62 -7.29 6.33
CA ILE A 18 7.04 -6.11 5.66
C ILE A 18 8.15 -5.06 5.57
N VAL A 19 8.60 -4.76 4.36
CA VAL A 19 9.70 -3.79 4.13
C VAL A 19 9.18 -2.40 3.79
N HIS A 20 7.95 -2.31 3.29
CA HIS A 20 7.34 -1.03 2.97
C HIS A 20 5.82 -1.11 3.16
N ARG A 21 5.23 0.00 3.57
CA ARG A 21 3.77 0.16 3.68
C ARG A 21 3.43 1.47 3.02
N GLY A 22 2.31 1.51 2.33
CA GLY A 22 1.85 2.76 1.75
C GLY A 22 0.49 2.64 1.12
N ILE A 23 0.09 3.73 0.49
CA ILE A 23 -1.16 3.81 -0.23
C ILE A 23 -0.88 4.01 -1.73
N THR A 24 -1.69 3.37 -2.58
CA THR A 24 -1.59 3.54 -4.03
C THR A 24 -2.97 3.48 -4.66
N ASN A 25 -3.14 4.14 -5.79
CA ASN A 25 -4.34 3.99 -6.63
C ASN A 25 -4.19 2.85 -7.65
N ASN A 26 -2.95 2.35 -7.85
CA ASN A 26 -2.65 1.25 -8.76
C ASN A 26 -1.60 0.31 -8.11
N LEU A 27 -2.02 -0.90 -7.77
CA LEU A 27 -1.16 -1.89 -7.10
C LEU A 27 -0.18 -2.54 -8.08
N GLU A 28 -0.62 -2.90 -9.29
CA GLU A 28 0.21 -3.60 -10.27
C GLU A 28 1.43 -2.79 -10.68
N ARG A 29 1.23 -1.51 -11.04
CA ARG A 29 2.34 -0.62 -11.41
C ARG A 29 3.32 -0.47 -10.23
N ARG A 30 2.79 -0.29 -9.03
CA ARG A 30 3.59 -0.08 -7.82
C ARG A 30 4.38 -1.32 -7.44
N GLU A 31 3.81 -2.51 -7.67
CA GLU A 31 4.51 -3.76 -7.43
C GLU A 31 5.68 -3.93 -8.38
N GLN A 32 5.51 -3.61 -9.67
CA GLN A 32 6.61 -3.66 -10.64
C GLN A 32 7.75 -2.71 -10.27
N GLU A 33 7.43 -1.47 -9.89
CA GLU A 33 8.44 -0.50 -9.41
C GLU A 33 9.18 -1.05 -8.19
N HIS A 34 8.46 -1.57 -7.20
CA HIS A 34 9.08 -2.13 -5.99
C HIS A 34 9.84 -3.42 -6.25
N LYS A 35 9.43 -4.24 -7.22
CA LYS A 35 10.15 -5.45 -7.64
C LYS A 35 11.52 -5.14 -8.23
N GLN A 36 11.72 -3.97 -8.85
CA GLN A 36 13.06 -3.54 -9.29
C GLN A 36 14.01 -3.38 -8.10
N LYS A 37 13.52 -2.89 -6.97
CA LYS A 37 14.31 -2.74 -5.74
C LYS A 37 14.37 -4.02 -4.91
N TRP A 38 13.28 -4.78 -4.90
CA TRP A 38 13.11 -6.01 -4.12
C TRP A 38 12.54 -7.12 -5.01
N PRO A 39 13.39 -7.84 -5.76
CA PRO A 39 12.94 -8.80 -6.77
C PRO A 39 12.17 -10.00 -6.19
N LYS A 40 12.36 -10.30 -4.90
CA LYS A 40 11.66 -11.38 -4.17
C LYS A 40 10.46 -10.88 -3.36
N GLY A 41 10.08 -9.61 -3.53
CA GLY A 41 8.96 -9.01 -2.83
C GLY A 41 7.69 -8.95 -3.66
N HIS A 42 6.56 -8.81 -2.96
CA HIS A 42 5.25 -8.62 -3.56
C HIS A 42 4.41 -7.66 -2.72
N ILE A 43 3.44 -7.02 -3.36
CA ILE A 43 2.46 -6.18 -2.71
C ILE A 43 1.35 -7.07 -2.14
N ALA A 44 1.11 -6.93 -0.84
CA ALA A 44 -0.06 -7.50 -0.17
C ALA A 44 -1.07 -6.39 0.13
N GLN A 45 -2.24 -6.44 -0.49
CA GLN A 45 -3.31 -5.48 -0.23
C GLN A 45 -3.82 -5.62 1.22
N VAL A 46 -4.01 -4.48 1.88
CA VAL A 46 -4.52 -4.41 3.26
C VAL A 46 -5.98 -3.94 3.23
N GLY A 47 -6.90 -4.91 3.30
CA GLY A 47 -8.34 -4.68 3.39
C GLY A 47 -8.96 -4.03 2.16
N TYR A 48 -10.10 -3.37 2.35
CA TYR A 48 -10.90 -2.77 1.27
C TYR A 48 -10.37 -1.42 0.79
N ARG A 49 -10.76 -1.04 -0.44
CA ARG A 49 -10.54 0.29 -1.00
C ARG A 49 -11.16 1.34 -0.10
N THR A 50 -10.40 2.39 0.18
CA THR A 50 -10.80 3.45 1.10
C THR A 50 -10.70 4.81 0.41
N THR A 51 -11.23 5.85 1.06
CA THR A 51 -11.03 7.24 0.63
C THR A 51 -9.58 7.65 0.87
N GLU A 52 -9.08 8.58 0.06
CA GLU A 52 -7.70 9.07 0.16
C GLU A 52 -7.37 9.58 1.57
N GLU A 53 -8.28 10.31 2.22
CA GLU A 53 -8.11 10.79 3.60
C GLU A 53 -7.94 9.65 4.60
N ALA A 54 -8.77 8.60 4.49
CA ALA A 54 -8.68 7.45 5.38
C ALA A 54 -7.43 6.60 5.07
N ALA A 55 -7.00 6.55 3.80
CA ALA A 55 -5.74 5.94 3.40
C ALA A 55 -4.55 6.70 4.01
N ARG A 56 -4.56 8.04 3.92
CA ARG A 56 -3.51 8.91 4.48
C ARG A 56 -3.46 8.86 5.99
N LYS A 57 -4.62 8.78 6.67
CA LYS A 57 -4.69 8.54 8.12
C LYS A 57 -4.14 7.17 8.49
N TRP A 58 -4.42 6.14 7.69
CA TRP A 58 -3.86 4.81 7.90
C TRP A 58 -2.33 4.82 7.74
N GLU A 59 -1.81 5.49 6.70
CA GLU A 59 -0.37 5.61 6.47
C GLU A 59 0.32 6.36 7.61
N GLN A 60 -0.25 7.47 8.10
CA GLN A 60 0.28 8.18 9.28
C GLN A 60 0.24 7.31 10.55
N ASN A 61 -0.87 6.60 10.79
CA ASN A 61 -1.03 5.79 12.00
C ASN A 61 -0.18 4.51 11.99
N HIS A 62 0.16 3.98 10.81
CA HIS A 62 0.98 2.77 10.65
C HIS A 62 2.43 3.07 10.22
N GLY A 63 2.77 4.35 10.05
CA GLY A 63 4.02 4.85 9.47
C GLY A 63 5.14 5.13 10.46
N GLU A 64 4.86 5.21 11.77
CA GLU A 64 5.88 5.55 12.77
C GLU A 64 5.74 4.71 14.06
N THR A 65 6.83 4.02 14.41
CA THR A 65 7.38 3.96 15.77
C THR A 65 8.81 4.44 15.67
#